data_AF-A0A7W7PHB6-F1
#
_entry.id   AF-A0A7W7PHB6-F1
#
_cell.length_a   1.000
_cell.length_b   1.000
_cell.length_c   1.000
_cell.angle_alpha   90.00
_cell.angle_beta   90.00
_cell.angle_gamma   90.00
#
_symmetry.space_group_name_H-M   'P 1'
#
loop_
_entity.id
_entity.type
_entity.pdbx_description
1 polymer ?
#
loop_
_entity_poly.entity_id
_entity_poly.type
_entity_poly.pdbx_seq_one_letter_code
_entity_poly.pdbx_strand_id
1 'polypeptide(L)'
;MLLRHVLRPVGAVTLLVVLYYLAPLDRSPDAGTALALAAGLLLFLALVVHQVKAIARSPYPRLRALEALVTAVPLLLLLFAAAYVLIEHGHHGSFSEALNRTDALYFTVSVFATVGFGDIAPVTMVARVVTVVQMLFDVVALGLLAKSILGAAEVGVRRRSARDAGEAGPTGSGSADS
;
A
#
# COMPACT_ATOMS: atom_id res chain seq x y z
N MET A 1 -23.23 5.37 -7.59
CA MET A 1 -21.89 5.14 -8.20
C MET A 1 -20.77 5.18 -7.17
N LEU A 2 -20.68 6.18 -6.28
CA LEU A 2 -19.68 6.25 -5.18
C LEU A 2 -19.68 5.01 -4.25
N LEU A 3 -20.84 4.48 -3.90
CA LEU A 3 -20.96 3.33 -2.98
C LEU A 3 -20.25 2.07 -3.49
N ARG A 4 -20.23 1.83 -4.82
CA ARG A 4 -19.57 0.66 -5.42
C ARG A 4 -18.04 0.78 -5.45
N HIS A 5 -17.52 2.01 -5.42
CA HIS A 5 -16.08 2.28 -5.39
C HIS A 5 -15.48 2.19 -3.98
N VAL A 6 -16.30 2.25 -2.93
CA VAL A 6 -15.87 2.08 -1.53
C VAL A 6 -16.11 0.65 -1.04
N LEU A 7 -17.25 0.03 -1.39
CA LEU A 7 -17.52 -1.35 -0.95
C LEU A 7 -16.53 -2.37 -1.48
N ARG A 8 -16.05 -2.19 -2.72
CA ARG A 8 -15.15 -3.16 -3.37
C ARG A 8 -13.77 -3.23 -2.68
N PRO A 9 -13.08 -2.11 -2.41
CA PRO A 9 -11.83 -2.15 -1.65
C PRO A 9 -12.04 -2.56 -0.19
N VAL A 10 -13.10 -2.11 0.48
CA VAL A 10 -13.39 -2.53 1.86
C VAL A 10 -13.60 -4.05 1.93
N GLY A 11 -14.43 -4.60 1.05
CA GLY A 11 -14.65 -6.04 0.97
C GLY A 11 -13.38 -6.82 0.63
N ALA A 12 -12.50 -6.27 -0.22
CA ALA A 12 -11.21 -6.89 -0.53
C ALA A 12 -10.27 -6.89 0.68
N VAL A 13 -10.16 -5.78 1.41
CA VAL A 13 -9.35 -5.68 2.62
C VAL A 13 -9.87 -6.63 3.70
N THR A 14 -11.19 -6.64 3.93
CA THR A 14 -11.82 -7.58 4.87
C THR A 14 -11.54 -9.02 4.47
N LEU A 15 -11.69 -9.37 3.19
CA LEU A 15 -11.37 -10.70 2.68
C LEU A 15 -9.89 -11.06 2.89
N LEU A 16 -8.97 -10.14 2.61
CA LEU A 16 -7.53 -10.37 2.80
C LEU A 16 -7.17 -10.59 4.27
N VAL A 17 -7.75 -9.81 5.18
CA VAL A 17 -7.56 -9.97 6.63
C VAL A 17 -8.13 -11.33 7.08
N VAL A 18 -9.34 -11.68 6.64
CA VAL A 18 -9.94 -12.98 6.95
C VAL A 18 -9.08 -14.14 6.43
N LEU A 19 -8.59 -14.05 5.20
CA LEU A 19 -7.69 -15.05 4.61
C LEU A 19 -6.38 -15.17 5.39
N TYR A 20 -5.81 -14.07 5.88
CA TYR A 20 -4.62 -14.08 6.71
C TYR A 20 -4.82 -14.84 8.02
N TYR A 21 -5.94 -14.60 8.72
CA TYR A 21 -6.24 -15.32 9.97
C TYR A 21 -6.62 -16.79 9.74
N LEU A 22 -7.22 -17.12 8.59
CA LEU A 22 -7.57 -18.50 8.22
C LEU A 22 -6.40 -19.27 7.60
N ALA A 23 -5.32 -18.60 7.17
CA ALA A 23 -4.19 -19.25 6.55
C ALA A 23 -3.50 -20.19 7.55
N PRO A 24 -3.16 -21.44 7.15
CA PRO A 24 -2.55 -22.44 8.01
C PRO A 24 -1.05 -22.18 8.21
N LEU A 25 -0.73 -21.02 8.78
CA LEU A 25 0.62 -20.57 9.11
C LEU A 25 1.22 -21.34 10.31
N ASP A 26 0.39 -22.09 11.03
CA ASP A 26 0.76 -22.80 12.28
C ASP A 26 1.39 -24.19 12.02
N ARG A 27 1.59 -24.59 10.75
CA ARG A 27 2.19 -25.88 10.38
C ARG A 27 3.70 -25.75 10.20
N SER A 28 4.44 -26.82 10.49
CA SER A 28 5.89 -26.90 10.31
C SER A 28 6.30 -26.41 8.91
N PRO A 29 7.34 -25.57 8.79
CA PRO A 29 7.80 -25.05 7.51
C PRO A 29 8.28 -26.19 6.62
N ASP A 30 7.47 -26.51 5.61
CA ASP A 30 7.75 -27.52 4.59
C ASP A 30 8.06 -26.83 3.25
N ALA A 31 8.47 -27.58 2.22
CA ALA A 31 8.74 -27.04 0.88
C ALA A 31 7.56 -26.22 0.33
N GLY A 32 6.32 -26.59 0.69
CA GLY A 32 5.10 -25.86 0.33
C GLY A 32 5.03 -24.45 0.92
N THR A 33 5.57 -24.24 2.13
CA THR A 33 5.58 -22.94 2.78
C THR A 33 6.62 -22.00 2.16
N ALA A 34 7.78 -22.54 1.77
CA ALA A 34 8.78 -21.81 0.98
C ALA A 34 8.24 -21.42 -0.41
N LEU A 35 7.52 -22.33 -1.07
CA LEU A 35 6.82 -22.07 -2.33
C LEU A 35 5.73 -21.00 -2.19
N ALA A 36 4.96 -21.01 -1.09
CA ALA A 36 3.94 -20.01 -0.82
C ALA A 36 4.53 -18.60 -0.61
N LEU A 37 5.67 -18.51 0.07
CA LEU A 37 6.41 -17.25 0.21
C LEU A 37 6.97 -16.76 -1.12
N ALA A 38 7.61 -17.64 -1.89
CA ALA A 38 8.11 -17.32 -3.21
C ALA A 38 6.98 -16.85 -4.13
N ALA A 39 5.84 -17.53 -4.11
CA ALA A 39 4.65 -17.15 -4.86
C ALA A 39 4.07 -15.81 -4.38
N GLY A 40 4.01 -15.56 -3.06
CA GLY A 40 3.57 -14.29 -2.48
C GLY A 40 4.47 -13.12 -2.85
N LEU A 41 5.80 -13.32 -2.81
CA LEU A 41 6.80 -12.35 -3.22
C LEU A 41 6.73 -12.07 -4.73
N LEU A 42 6.60 -13.11 -5.56
CA LEU A 42 6.43 -12.98 -7.00
C LEU A 42 5.12 -12.26 -7.35
N LEU A 43 4.04 -12.59 -6.65
CA LEU A 43 2.75 -11.92 -6.80
C LEU A 43 2.85 -10.44 -6.42
N PHE A 44 3.53 -10.13 -5.33
CA PHE A 44 3.72 -8.76 -4.89
C PHE A 44 4.62 -7.97 -5.85
N LEU A 45 5.74 -8.53 -6.31
CA LEU A 45 6.58 -7.94 -7.36
C LEU A 45 5.78 -7.72 -8.65
N ALA A 46 4.98 -8.70 -9.07
CA ALA A 46 4.13 -8.59 -10.24
C ALA A 46 3.08 -7.49 -10.06
N LEU A 47 2.50 -7.36 -8.88
CA LEU A 47 1.57 -6.28 -8.55
C LEU A 47 2.26 -4.92 -8.54
N VAL A 48 3.42 -4.76 -7.91
CA VAL A 48 4.19 -3.51 -7.95
C VAL A 48 4.51 -3.12 -9.38
N VAL A 49 5.00 -4.05 -10.21
CA VAL A 49 5.29 -3.80 -11.62
C VAL A 49 4.00 -3.46 -12.39
N HIS A 50 2.90 -4.14 -12.13
CA HIS A 50 1.61 -3.85 -12.75
C HIS A 50 1.11 -2.47 -12.34
N GLN A 51 1.16 -2.11 -11.06
CA GLN A 51 0.73 -0.80 -10.56
C GLN A 51 1.60 0.32 -11.12
N VAL A 52 2.93 0.15 -11.13
CA VAL A 52 3.87 1.11 -11.73
C VAL A 52 3.58 1.27 -13.23
N LYS A 53 3.36 0.17 -13.96
CA LYS A 53 2.98 0.23 -15.38
C LYS A 53 1.59 0.84 -15.60
N ALA A 54 0.63 0.58 -14.73
CA ALA A 54 -0.73 1.12 -14.82
C ALA A 54 -0.76 2.61 -14.52
N ILE A 55 0.04 3.08 -13.56
CA ILE A 55 0.26 4.51 -13.26
C ILE A 55 0.98 5.18 -14.43
N ALA A 56 2.00 4.54 -15.01
CA ALA A 56 2.79 5.09 -16.11
C ALA A 56 2.02 5.16 -17.44
N ARG A 57 1.06 4.25 -17.69
CA ARG A 57 0.35 4.14 -18.98
C ARG A 57 -1.06 4.75 -18.99
N SER A 58 -1.60 5.25 -17.88
CA SER A 58 -2.99 5.71 -17.85
C SER A 58 -3.14 7.23 -18.10
N PRO A 59 -4.06 7.66 -18.99
CA PRO A 59 -4.37 9.08 -19.22
C PRO A 59 -5.10 9.76 -18.03
N TYR A 60 -5.59 9.00 -17.06
CA TYR A 60 -6.11 9.51 -15.77
C TYR A 60 -5.45 8.77 -14.58
N PRO A 61 -4.15 9.02 -14.27
CA PRO A 61 -3.37 8.26 -13.30
C PRO A 61 -3.92 8.23 -11.86
N ARG A 62 -4.92 9.07 -11.54
CA ARG A 62 -5.16 9.59 -10.18
C ARG A 62 -6.19 8.80 -9.38
N LEU A 63 -7.38 8.55 -9.93
CA LEU A 63 -8.38 7.70 -9.26
C LEU A 63 -7.91 6.24 -9.18
N ARG A 64 -7.24 5.79 -10.25
CA ARG A 64 -6.74 4.42 -10.34
C ARG A 64 -5.56 4.17 -9.40
N ALA A 65 -4.71 5.17 -9.16
CA ALA A 65 -3.64 5.10 -8.14
C ALA A 65 -4.19 5.02 -6.72
N LEU A 66 -5.26 5.77 -6.39
CA LEU A 66 -5.87 5.71 -5.06
C LEU A 66 -6.52 4.33 -4.82
N GLU A 67 -7.29 3.81 -5.77
CA GLU A 67 -7.90 2.47 -5.67
C GLU A 67 -6.85 1.35 -5.61
N ALA A 68 -5.79 1.49 -6.41
CA ALA A 68 -4.62 0.62 -6.41
C ALA A 68 -3.93 0.58 -5.04
N LEU A 69 -3.77 1.73 -4.39
CA LEU A 69 -3.04 1.82 -3.14
C LEU A 69 -3.85 1.29 -1.95
N VAL A 70 -5.15 1.59 -1.93
CA VAL A 70 -6.09 1.09 -0.90
C VAL A 70 -6.12 -0.45 -0.85
N THR A 71 -5.84 -1.11 -1.97
CA THR A 71 -5.77 -2.58 -2.04
C THR A 71 -4.34 -3.11 -1.90
N ALA A 72 -3.36 -2.43 -2.50
CA ALA A 72 -1.96 -2.87 -2.49
C ALA A 72 -1.31 -2.76 -1.10
N VAL A 73 -1.59 -1.68 -0.35
CA VAL A 73 -0.97 -1.49 0.98
C VAL A 73 -1.44 -2.56 1.96
N PRO A 74 -2.74 -2.83 2.17
CA PRO A 74 -3.15 -3.91 3.07
C PRO A 74 -2.62 -5.28 2.65
N LEU A 75 -2.58 -5.57 1.35
CA LEU A 75 -1.98 -6.81 0.85
C LEU A 75 -0.49 -6.90 1.19
N LEU A 76 0.25 -5.81 0.99
CA LEU A 76 1.67 -5.71 1.34
C LEU A 76 1.89 -5.99 2.83
N LEU A 77 1.13 -5.32 3.69
CA LEU A 77 1.23 -5.48 5.13
C LEU A 77 0.91 -6.93 5.57
N LEU A 78 -0.15 -7.52 5.02
CA LEU A 78 -0.52 -8.90 5.37
C LEU A 78 0.51 -9.92 4.85
N LEU A 79 1.15 -9.66 3.71
CA LEU A 79 2.20 -10.53 3.19
C LEU A 79 3.43 -10.53 4.10
N PHE A 80 3.88 -9.36 4.56
CA PHE A 80 5.00 -9.28 5.51
C PHE A 80 4.63 -9.82 6.89
N ALA A 81 3.42 -9.53 7.38
CA ALA A 81 2.93 -10.11 8.64
C ALA A 81 2.94 -11.65 8.58
N ALA A 82 2.53 -12.25 7.45
CA ALA A 82 2.60 -13.70 7.26
C ALA A 82 4.05 -14.21 7.22
N ALA A 83 4.96 -13.49 6.56
CA ALA A 83 6.37 -13.82 6.55
C ALA A 83 6.99 -13.80 7.96
N TYR A 84 6.62 -12.83 8.80
CA TYR A 84 7.11 -12.74 10.18
C TYR A 84 6.59 -13.86 11.07
N VAL A 85 5.30 -14.20 10.98
CA VAL A 85 4.73 -15.37 11.69
C VAL A 85 5.53 -16.62 11.33
N LEU A 86 5.80 -16.83 10.05
CA LEU A 86 6.49 -18.02 9.57
C LEU A 86 7.97 -18.07 10.00
N ILE A 87 8.65 -16.93 10.01
CA ILE A 87 10.03 -16.82 10.51
C ILE A 87 10.08 -17.21 11.98
N GLU A 88 9.17 -16.67 12.80
CA GLU A 88 9.10 -16.99 14.23
C GLU A 88 8.70 -18.45 14.50
N HIS A 89 7.82 -19.04 13.70
CA HIS A 89 7.48 -20.46 13.81
C HIS A 89 8.62 -21.38 13.39
N GLY A 90 9.40 -20.99 12.37
CA GLY A 90 10.55 -21.78 11.91
C GLY A 90 11.73 -21.72 12.89
N HIS A 91 11.94 -20.56 13.51
CA HIS A 91 12.99 -20.33 14.49
C HIS A 91 12.49 -19.43 15.61
N HIS A 92 12.03 -20.06 16.70
CA HIS A 92 11.61 -19.33 17.90
C HIS A 92 12.72 -18.40 18.42
N GLY A 93 12.35 -17.19 18.84
CA GLY A 93 13.30 -16.14 19.23
C GLY A 93 13.91 -15.40 18.04
N SER A 94 13.26 -15.46 16.87
CA SER A 94 13.64 -14.65 15.72
C SER A 94 13.39 -13.16 15.94
N PHE A 95 12.45 -12.84 16.84
CA PHE A 95 12.09 -11.51 17.32
C PHE A 95 12.31 -11.38 18.84
N SER A 96 12.26 -10.15 19.36
CA SER A 96 12.44 -9.84 20.79
C SER A 96 11.34 -10.45 21.67
N GLU A 97 10.16 -10.66 21.10
CA GLU A 97 9.01 -11.32 21.71
C GLU A 97 8.48 -12.41 20.77
N ALA A 98 7.84 -13.43 21.34
CA ALA A 98 7.20 -14.49 20.55
C ALA A 98 5.98 -13.91 19.81
N LEU A 99 5.98 -13.99 18.48
CA LEU A 99 4.94 -13.41 17.65
C LEU A 99 3.78 -14.37 17.42
N ASN A 100 2.59 -13.97 17.86
CA ASN A 100 1.35 -14.48 17.28
C ASN A 100 0.99 -13.70 15.98
N ARG A 101 -0.08 -14.11 15.29
CA ARG A 101 -0.54 -13.45 14.06
C ARG A 101 -0.81 -11.95 14.24
N THR A 102 -1.43 -11.57 15.36
CA THR A 102 -1.75 -10.18 15.68
C THR A 102 -0.48 -9.37 15.95
N ASP A 103 0.47 -9.93 16.70
CA ASP A 103 1.73 -9.26 17.04
C ASP A 103 2.57 -9.01 15.78
N ALA A 104 2.60 -9.98 14.86
CA ALA A 104 3.26 -9.84 13.57
C ALA A 104 2.61 -8.74 12.71
N LEU A 105 1.28 -8.69 12.65
CA LEU A 105 0.57 -7.63 11.94
C LEU A 105 0.80 -6.25 12.57
N TYR A 106 0.79 -6.18 13.91
CA TYR A 106 1.08 -4.96 14.65
C TYR A 106 2.51 -4.46 14.37
N PHE A 107 3.51 -5.36 14.40
CA PHE A 107 4.89 -5.03 14.05
C PHE A 107 5.01 -4.55 12.60
N THR A 108 4.39 -5.26 11.64
CA THR A 108 4.39 -4.84 10.23
C THR A 108 3.79 -3.45 10.04
N VAL A 109 2.65 -3.17 10.66
CA VAL A 109 1.98 -1.86 10.60
C VAL A 109 2.83 -0.79 11.27
N SER A 110 3.47 -1.07 12.41
CA SER A 110 4.30 -0.10 13.13
C SER A 110 5.56 0.28 12.34
N VAL A 111 6.16 -0.68 11.61
CA VAL A 111 7.28 -0.44 10.69
C VAL A 111 6.81 0.39 9.48
N PHE A 112 5.71 0.02 8.83
CA PHE A 112 5.17 0.76 7.68
C PHE A 112 4.80 2.20 8.03
N ALA A 113 4.14 2.38 9.19
CA ALA A 113 3.78 3.70 9.70
C ALA A 113 4.98 4.47 10.26
N THR A 114 6.17 3.86 10.31
CA THR A 114 7.40 4.42 10.88
C THR A 114 7.24 4.84 12.36
N VAL A 115 6.33 4.20 13.09
CA VAL A 115 6.07 4.48 14.51
C VAL A 115 7.14 3.82 15.38
N GLY A 116 7.42 2.54 15.15
CA GLY A 116 8.52 1.81 15.78
C GLY A 116 8.55 1.90 17.31
N PHE A 117 7.49 1.43 17.98
CA PHE A 117 7.36 1.46 19.44
C PHE A 117 8.53 0.79 20.19
N GLY A 118 9.22 -0.15 19.56
CA GLY A 118 10.45 -0.76 20.08
C GLY A 118 10.21 -1.94 21.03
N ASP A 119 8.96 -2.31 21.25
CA ASP A 119 8.52 -3.53 21.93
C ASP A 119 8.88 -4.79 21.13
N ILE A 120 8.59 -4.79 19.84
CA ILE A 120 8.94 -5.88 18.92
C ILE A 120 10.09 -5.45 18.01
N ALA A 121 11.17 -6.23 17.99
CA ALA A 121 12.33 -6.01 17.15
C ALA A 121 12.88 -7.32 16.55
N PRO A 122 13.35 -7.31 15.29
CA PRO A 122 13.97 -8.49 14.68
C PRO A 122 15.36 -8.75 15.29
N VAL A 123 15.55 -9.94 15.84
CA VAL A 123 16.80 -10.34 16.50
C VAL A 123 17.70 -11.07 15.50
N THR A 124 17.14 -12.06 14.81
CA THR A 124 17.89 -12.90 13.86
C THR A 124 18.21 -12.20 12.53
N MET A 125 19.27 -12.65 11.86
CA MET A 125 19.69 -12.08 10.58
C MET A 125 18.58 -12.16 9.51
N VAL A 126 17.88 -13.29 9.43
CA VAL A 126 16.77 -13.49 8.49
C VAL A 126 15.65 -12.49 8.76
N ALA A 127 15.20 -12.36 10.02
CA ALA A 127 14.18 -11.39 10.40
C ALA A 127 14.61 -9.95 10.07
N ARG A 128 15.88 -9.59 10.31
CA ARG A 128 16.43 -8.27 9.97
C ARG A 128 16.41 -8.00 8.47
N VAL A 129 16.87 -8.94 7.64
CA VAL A 129 16.86 -8.77 6.18
C VAL A 129 15.45 -8.59 5.66
N VAL A 130 14.51 -9.44 6.10
CA VAL A 130 13.10 -9.33 5.66
C VAL A 130 12.48 -8.01 6.09
N THR A 131 12.82 -7.51 7.29
CA THR A 131 12.39 -6.18 7.76
C THR A 131 12.97 -5.05 6.92
N VAL A 132 14.26 -5.09 6.55
CA VAL A 132 14.85 -4.10 5.63
C VAL A 132 14.15 -4.13 4.27
N VAL A 133 13.86 -5.32 3.75
CA VAL A 133 13.10 -5.46 2.50
C VAL A 133 11.72 -4.83 2.63
N GLN A 134 11.00 -5.03 3.74
CA GLN A 134 9.72 -4.35 3.99
C GLN A 134 9.88 -2.83 3.93
N MET A 135 10.85 -2.26 4.65
CA MET A 135 11.08 -0.81 4.70
C MET A 135 11.29 -0.22 3.29
N LEU A 136 12.02 -0.91 2.41
CA LEU A 136 12.21 -0.47 1.03
C LEU A 136 10.89 -0.43 0.24
N PHE A 137 10.03 -1.43 0.42
CA PHE A 137 8.72 -1.44 -0.21
C PHE A 137 7.78 -0.37 0.35
N ASP A 138 7.86 -0.12 1.65
CA ASP A 138 7.08 0.92 2.33
C ASP A 138 7.43 2.31 1.78
N VAL A 139 8.72 2.61 1.59
CA VAL A 139 9.18 3.86 0.96
C VAL A 139 8.62 4.02 -0.46
N VAL A 140 8.63 2.94 -1.27
CA VAL A 140 8.05 2.97 -2.62
C VAL A 140 6.54 3.23 -2.56
N ALA A 141 5.82 2.54 -1.68
CA ALA A 141 4.38 2.68 -1.52
C ALA A 141 4.01 4.12 -1.08
N LEU A 142 4.72 4.67 -0.10
CA LEU A 142 4.53 6.06 0.37
C LEU A 142 4.88 7.08 -0.72
N GLY A 143 5.95 6.85 -1.49
CA GLY A 143 6.32 7.70 -2.62
C GLY A 143 5.24 7.75 -3.71
N LEU A 144 4.63 6.59 -4.02
CA LEU A 144 3.50 6.52 -4.94
C LEU A 144 2.25 7.23 -4.40
N LEU A 145 1.98 7.09 -3.09
CA LEU A 145 0.90 7.82 -2.43
C LEU A 145 1.11 9.33 -2.52
N ALA A 146 2.28 9.82 -2.14
CA ALA A 146 2.62 11.24 -2.18
C ALA A 146 2.49 11.81 -3.61
N LYS A 147 3.02 11.10 -4.61
CA LYS A 147 2.88 11.49 -6.02
C LYS A 147 1.42 11.57 -6.46
N SER A 148 0.56 10.67 -5.97
CA SER A 148 -0.86 10.68 -6.30
C SER A 148 -1.60 11.90 -5.72
N ILE A 149 -1.28 12.28 -4.47
CA ILE A 149 -1.87 13.42 -3.77
C ILE A 149 -1.40 14.74 -4.40
N LEU A 150 -0.09 14.89 -4.61
CA LEU A 150 0.50 16.10 -5.22
C LEU A 150 -0.07 16.34 -6.62
N GLY A 151 -0.18 15.27 -7.41
CA GLY A 151 -0.89 15.33 -8.67
C GLY A 151 -2.31 15.88 -8.48
N ALA A 152 -3.11 15.30 -7.58
CA ALA A 152 -4.48 15.74 -7.31
C ALA A 152 -4.59 17.25 -7.02
N ALA A 153 -3.69 17.78 -6.18
CA ALA A 153 -3.63 19.20 -5.86
C ALA A 153 -3.39 20.09 -7.10
N GLU A 154 -2.45 19.73 -7.97
CA GLU A 154 -2.14 20.51 -9.19
C GLU A 154 -3.33 20.66 -10.14
N VAL A 155 -4.20 19.65 -10.26
CA VAL A 155 -5.41 19.76 -11.11
C VAL A 155 -6.49 20.60 -10.44
N GLY A 156 -6.59 20.53 -9.11
CA GLY A 156 -7.47 21.42 -8.36
C GLY A 156 -7.08 22.89 -8.54
N VAL A 157 -5.78 23.18 -8.61
CA VAL A 157 -5.25 24.53 -8.88
C VAL A 157 -5.51 24.95 -10.33
N ARG A 158 -5.14 24.11 -11.32
CA ARG A 158 -5.35 24.42 -12.75
C ARG A 158 -6.82 24.68 -13.11
N ARG A 159 -7.76 23.93 -12.52
CA ARG A 159 -9.20 24.14 -12.73
C ARG A 159 -9.69 25.48 -12.16
N ARG A 160 -9.11 25.93 -11.05
CA ARG A 160 -9.45 27.21 -10.42
C ARG A 160 -8.95 28.37 -11.27
N SER A 161 -7.68 28.33 -11.69
CA SER A 161 -7.08 29.33 -12.58
C SER A 161 -7.81 29.44 -13.93
N ALA A 162 -8.29 28.33 -14.49
CA ALA A 162 -9.08 28.35 -15.74
C ALA A 162 -10.48 28.95 -15.55
N ARG A 163 -11.07 28.85 -14.35
CA ARG A 163 -12.37 29.42 -14.02
C ARG A 163 -12.28 30.93 -13.79
N ASP A 164 -11.25 31.36 -13.06
CA ASP A 164 -10.97 32.77 -12.79
C ASP A 164 -10.63 33.53 -14.10
N ALA A 165 -9.94 32.88 -15.04
CA ALA A 165 -9.66 33.45 -16.37
C ALA A 165 -10.90 33.53 -17.29
N GLY A 166 -11.92 32.69 -17.06
CA GLY A 166 -13.18 32.73 -17.79
C GLY A 166 -14.16 33.79 -17.28
N GLU A 167 -14.11 34.12 -15.99
CA GLU A 167 -14.93 35.18 -15.37
C GLU A 167 -14.36 36.60 -15.62
N ALA A 168 -13.09 36.73 -16.00
CA ALA A 168 -12.46 37.99 -16.40
C ALA A 168 -12.65 38.37 -17.90
N GLY A 169 -13.47 37.62 -18.65
CA GLY A 169 -13.84 37.95 -20.04
C GLY A 169 -14.66 39.25 -20.14
N PRO A 170 -14.56 40.00 -21.24
CA PRO A 170 -14.68 41.47 -21.23
C PRO A 170 -16.10 41.96 -20.93
N THR A 171 -16.30 42.52 -19.74
CA THR A 171 -17.41 43.45 -19.49
C THR A 171 -16.99 44.87 -19.92
N GLY A 172 -17.53 45.31 -21.06
CA GLY A 172 -17.49 46.70 -21.54
C GLY A 172 -16.27 47.02 -22.42
N SER A 173 -16.39 47.63 -23.60
CA SER A 173 -17.37 48.62 -24.04
C SER A 173 -17.67 48.49 -25.54
N GLY A 174 -18.92 48.12 -25.87
CA GLY A 174 -19.54 48.59 -27.10
C GLY A 174 -20.33 49.84 -26.78
N SER A 175 -19.92 50.99 -27.34
CA SER A 175 -20.78 52.11 -27.75
C SER A 175 -19.93 53.38 -27.94
N ALA A 176 -19.53 53.66 -29.17
CA ALA A 176 -19.37 55.02 -29.70
C ALA A 176 -19.21 54.90 -31.22
N ASP A 177 -20.32 54.54 -31.87
CA ASP A 177 -20.57 54.85 -33.27
C ASP A 177 -21.54 56.04 -33.26
N SER A 178 -21.09 57.20 -33.76
CA SER A 178 -21.83 58.39 -34.24
C SER A 178 -20.98 59.65 -34.10
#